data_AF-A0AAW1J0Y3-F1
#
_entry.id   AF-A0AAW1J0Y3-F1
#
_cell.length_a   1.000
_cell.length_b   1.000
_cell.length_c   1.000
_cell.angle_alpha   90.00
_cell.angle_beta   90.00
_cell.angle_gamma   90.00
#
_symmetry.space_group_name_H-M   'P 1'
#
loop_
_entity.id
_entity.type
_entity.pdbx_description
1 polymer ?
#
loop_
_entity_poly.entity_id
_entity_poly.type
_entity_poly.pdbx_seq_one_letter_code
_entity_poly.pdbx_strand_id
1 'polypeptide(L)'
;MIISLEDRHKNIILLWVPGHSGIPGNERADRLAKQGRTLRCSNVRFDAVEDWQRWWEKTSRDKGSRYYDIQNAVGVVSWYGVLPWISREFVVTFKRIRLGHCCSEAHLYRIGVATSPLCSCVEHIFLDA
;
A
#
# COMPACT_ATOMS: atom_id res chain seq x y z
N MET A 1 22.87 1.54 -7.75
CA MET A 1 22.50 1.11 -9.11
C MET A 1 22.79 2.25 -10.07
N ILE A 2 23.53 1.99 -11.15
CA ILE A 2 23.85 2.96 -12.21
C ILE A 2 23.43 2.35 -13.54
N ILE A 3 22.69 3.08 -14.36
CA ILE A 3 22.21 2.64 -15.67
C ILE A 3 22.55 3.73 -16.69
N SER A 4 23.26 3.36 -17.75
CA SER A 4 23.48 4.24 -18.89
C SER A 4 22.37 4.03 -19.91
N LEU A 5 21.77 5.13 -20.38
CA LEU A 5 20.67 5.16 -21.34
C LEU A 5 21.06 6.07 -22.50
N GLU A 6 20.58 5.73 -23.70
CA GLU A 6 20.72 6.59 -24.88
C GLU A 6 19.33 6.90 -25.43
N ASP A 7 18.96 8.18 -25.45
CA ASP A 7 17.69 8.65 -26.01
C ASP A 7 17.92 9.93 -26.82
N ARG A 8 17.42 9.97 -28.07
CA ARG A 8 17.53 11.12 -28.99
C ARG A 8 18.95 11.74 -29.06
N HIS A 9 19.98 10.92 -29.23
CA HIS A 9 21.40 11.33 -29.25
C HIS A 9 21.91 11.96 -27.94
N LYS A 10 21.25 11.71 -26.82
CA LYS A 10 21.72 12.12 -25.50
C LYS A 10 22.15 10.90 -24.70
N ASN A 11 23.38 10.97 -24.19
CA ASN A 11 23.88 10.05 -23.19
C ASN A 11 23.34 10.46 -21.83
N ILE A 12 22.51 9.60 -21.23
CA ILE A 12 21.87 9.82 -19.94
C ILE A 12 22.42 8.80 -18.96
N ILE A 13 22.86 9.25 -17.79
CA ILE A 13 23.25 8.36 -16.69
C ILE A 13 22.18 8.45 -15.61
N LEU A 14 21.52 7.32 -15.33
CA LEU A 14 20.55 7.19 -14.25
C LEU A 14 21.24 6.58 -13.02
N LEU A 15 21.24 7.34 -11.92
CA LEU A 15 21.84 6.93 -10.65
C LEU A 15 20.75 6.83 -9.57
N TRP A 16 20.69 5.70 -8.87
CA TRP A 16 19.91 5.64 -7.63
C TRP A 16 20.72 6.14 -6.44
N VAL A 17 20.10 6.98 -5.62
CA VAL A 17 20.63 7.46 -4.33
C VAL A 17 19.59 7.26 -3.23
N PRO A 18 20.01 7.01 -1.98
CA PRO A 18 19.07 6.87 -0.87
C PRO A 18 18.38 8.21 -0.55
N GLY A 19 17.09 8.12 -0.18
CA GLY A 19 16.30 9.24 0.30
C GLY A 19 16.74 9.68 1.70
N HIS A 20 16.49 10.96 2.04
CA HIS A 20 16.73 11.52 3.38
C HIS A 20 18.12 11.23 3.97
N SER A 21 19.14 11.22 3.11
CA SER A 21 20.51 10.83 3.47
C SER A 21 21.49 12.01 3.46
N GLY A 22 21.02 13.27 3.49
CA GLY A 22 21.90 14.45 3.52
C GLY A 22 22.54 14.83 2.19
N ILE A 23 22.23 14.13 1.09
CA ILE A 23 22.79 14.42 -0.24
C ILE A 23 22.18 15.73 -0.78
N PRO A 24 22.93 16.84 -0.89
CA PRO A 24 22.33 18.17 -1.08
C PRO A 24 21.46 18.29 -2.33
N GLY A 25 21.88 17.68 -3.44
CA GLY A 25 21.11 17.68 -4.70
C GLY A 25 19.79 16.91 -4.59
N ASN A 26 19.81 15.73 -3.96
CA ASN A 26 18.62 14.90 -3.75
C ASN A 26 17.63 15.60 -2.81
N GLU A 27 18.13 16.17 -1.71
CA GLU A 27 17.28 16.88 -0.75
C GLU A 27 16.69 18.16 -1.33
N ARG A 28 17.45 18.87 -2.18
CA ARG A 28 16.92 20.03 -2.91
C ARG A 28 15.81 19.60 -3.87
N ALA A 29 15.99 18.50 -4.61
CA ALA A 29 14.97 17.96 -5.50
C ALA A 29 13.69 17.56 -4.75
N ASP A 30 13.82 16.82 -3.63
CA ASP A 30 12.69 16.44 -2.76
C ASP A 30 11.95 17.67 -2.21
N ARG A 31 12.69 18.69 -1.74
CA ARG A 31 12.10 19.94 -1.24
C ARG A 31 11.31 20.68 -2.32
N LEU A 32 11.87 20.80 -3.54
CA LEU A 32 11.21 21.46 -4.66
C LEU A 32 9.97 20.68 -5.11
N ALA A 33 10.04 19.35 -5.17
CA ALA A 33 8.88 18.52 -5.48
C ALA A 33 7.74 18.70 -4.45
N LYS A 34 8.09 18.76 -3.16
CA LYS A 34 7.13 19.04 -2.07
C LYS A 34 6.47 20.42 -2.18
N GLN A 35 7.22 21.43 -2.61
CA GLN A 35 6.68 22.78 -2.88
C GLN A 35 5.78 22.78 -4.12
N GLY A 36 6.16 22.03 -5.17
CA GLY A 36 5.35 21.88 -6.38
C GLY A 36 3.98 21.25 -6.13
N ARG A 37 3.85 20.39 -5.11
CA ARG A 37 2.57 19.78 -4.71
C ARG A 37 1.45 20.80 -4.47
N THR A 38 1.78 21.99 -3.97
CA THR A 38 0.79 23.03 -3.68
C THR A 38 0.47 23.93 -4.86
N LEU A 39 1.25 23.87 -5.93
CA LEU A 39 0.96 24.58 -7.16
C LEU A 39 -0.19 23.86 -7.86
N ARG A 40 -1.38 24.48 -7.87
CA ARG A 40 -2.52 24.00 -8.65
C ARG A 40 -2.18 24.10 -10.14
N CYS A 41 -1.65 23.04 -10.71
CA CYS A 41 -1.61 22.90 -12.16
C CYS A 41 -3.05 22.61 -12.63
N SER A 42 -3.67 23.59 -13.29
CA SER A 42 -5.03 23.52 -13.83
C SER A 42 -5.24 22.42 -14.88
N ASN A 43 -4.16 21.78 -15.35
CA ASN A 43 -4.17 20.79 -16.43
C ASN A 43 -3.72 19.38 -15.99
N VAL A 44 -3.62 19.09 -14.69
CA VAL A 44 -3.38 17.70 -14.25
C VAL A 44 -4.69 16.94 -14.45
N ARG A 45 -4.76 16.16 -15.54
CA ARG A 45 -5.89 15.25 -15.77
C ARG A 45 -6.05 14.36 -14.55
N PHE A 46 -7.27 14.30 -14.03
CA PHE A 46 -7.69 13.39 -12.96
C PHE A 46 -7.71 11.90 -13.40
N ASP A 47 -6.93 11.53 -14.42
CA ASP A 47 -6.81 10.16 -14.94
C ASP A 47 -6.15 9.20 -13.93
N ALA A 48 -5.36 9.72 -12.97
CA ALA A 48 -4.61 8.86 -12.06
C ALA A 48 -5.50 7.94 -11.20
N VAL A 49 -6.71 8.38 -10.82
CA VAL A 49 -7.66 7.55 -10.07
C VAL A 49 -8.31 6.52 -10.98
N GLU A 50 -8.68 6.90 -12.21
CA GLU A 50 -9.27 5.96 -13.19
C GLU A 50 -8.26 4.91 -13.65
N ASP A 51 -7.03 5.31 -13.95
CA ASP A 51 -5.95 4.40 -14.30
C ASP A 51 -5.60 3.46 -13.13
N TRP A 52 -5.61 3.98 -11.91
CA TRP A 52 -5.45 3.13 -10.73
C TRP A 52 -6.62 2.16 -10.58
N GLN A 53 -7.86 2.61 -10.78
CA GLN A 53 -9.04 1.74 -10.74
C GLN A 53 -8.94 0.61 -11.77
N ARG A 54 -8.60 0.92 -13.03
CA ARG A 54 -8.39 -0.08 -14.09
C ARG A 54 -7.28 -1.07 -13.73
N TRP A 55 -6.18 -0.56 -13.18
CA TRP A 55 -5.07 -1.41 -12.73
C TRP A 55 -5.47 -2.30 -11.55
N TRP A 56 -6.28 -1.78 -10.62
CA TRP A 56 -6.77 -2.52 -9.46
C TRP A 56 -7.69 -3.67 -9.89
N GLU A 57 -8.64 -3.41 -10.78
CA GLU A 57 -9.51 -4.42 -11.40
C GLU A 57 -8.73 -5.51 -12.15
N LYS A 58 -7.66 -5.11 -12.83
CA LYS A 58 -6.83 -6.06 -13.57
C LYS A 58 -5.99 -6.93 -12.64
N THR A 59 -5.32 -6.33 -11.67
CA THR A 59 -4.35 -7.02 -10.81
C THR A 59 -4.99 -7.77 -9.66
N SER A 60 -6.21 -7.41 -9.24
CA SER A 60 -6.93 -8.07 -8.16
C SER A 60 -7.16 -9.56 -8.38
N ARG A 61 -7.21 -10.00 -9.65
CA ARG A 61 -7.35 -11.41 -10.04
C ARG A 61 -6.23 -12.28 -9.51
N ASP A 62 -5.01 -11.75 -9.49
CA ASP A 62 -3.81 -12.48 -9.08
C ASP A 62 -3.27 -12.01 -7.72
N LYS A 63 -3.50 -10.74 -7.38
CA LYS A 63 -2.91 -10.08 -6.20
C LYS A 63 -3.98 -9.35 -5.42
N GLY A 64 -4.14 -9.71 -4.15
CA GLY A 64 -5.04 -8.98 -3.25
C GLY A 64 -6.52 -9.20 -3.55
N SER A 65 -6.89 -10.29 -4.25
CA SER A 65 -8.28 -10.69 -4.53
C SER A 65 -9.19 -10.58 -3.31
N ARG A 66 -8.76 -11.16 -2.17
CA ARG A 66 -9.50 -11.07 -0.91
C ARG A 66 -9.75 -9.63 -0.45
N TYR A 67 -8.79 -8.73 -0.65
CA TYR A 67 -8.98 -7.33 -0.27
C TYR A 67 -9.86 -6.59 -1.29
N TYR A 68 -9.77 -6.96 -2.58
CA TYR A 68 -10.64 -6.46 -3.63
C TYR A 68 -12.12 -6.76 -3.37
N ASP A 69 -12.45 -7.96 -2.85
CA ASP A 69 -13.80 -8.32 -2.44
C ASP A 69 -14.37 -7.37 -1.36
N ILE A 70 -13.51 -6.80 -0.53
CA ILE A 70 -13.86 -5.84 0.52
C ILE A 70 -13.85 -4.40 -0.01
N GLN A 71 -12.93 -4.08 -0.92
CA GLN A 71 -12.74 -2.74 -1.48
C GLN A 71 -12.33 -2.82 -2.95
N ASN A 72 -13.33 -2.93 -3.82
CA ASN A 72 -13.15 -2.97 -5.27
C ASN A 72 -12.95 -1.58 -5.89
N ALA A 73 -13.31 -0.51 -5.18
CA ALA A 73 -13.14 0.87 -5.61
C ALA A 73 -11.91 1.52 -4.96
N VAL A 74 -11.11 2.20 -5.78
CA VAL A 74 -10.03 3.08 -5.35
C VAL A 74 -10.63 4.32 -4.69
N GLY A 75 -10.54 4.38 -3.37
CA GLY A 75 -11.01 5.54 -2.61
C GLY A 75 -10.01 6.68 -2.70
N VAL A 76 -10.46 7.88 -3.11
CA VAL A 76 -9.66 9.11 -3.03
C VAL A 76 -9.57 9.63 -1.58
N VAL A 77 -10.46 9.16 -0.70
CA VAL A 77 -10.37 9.32 0.75
C VAL A 77 -10.30 7.96 1.43
N SER A 78 -9.60 7.88 2.56
CA SER A 78 -9.59 6.67 3.37
C SER A 78 -10.97 6.39 3.97
N TRP A 79 -11.36 5.11 4.05
CA TRP A 79 -12.66 4.68 4.59
C TRP A 79 -12.98 5.19 6.01
N TYR A 80 -11.96 5.49 6.81
CA TYR A 80 -12.10 6.04 8.18
C TYR A 80 -12.03 7.57 8.23
N GLY A 81 -11.86 8.26 7.10
CA GLY A 81 -11.76 9.72 7.06
C GLY A 81 -13.02 10.43 7.55
N VAL A 82 -14.17 9.74 7.51
CA VAL A 82 -15.47 10.23 8.01
C VAL A 82 -15.71 9.91 9.49
N LEU A 83 -14.77 9.22 10.14
CA LEU A 83 -14.89 8.73 11.52
C LEU A 83 -13.80 9.36 12.40
N PRO A 84 -13.81 10.67 12.68
CA PRO A 84 -12.73 11.34 13.42
C PRO A 84 -12.56 10.86 14.87
N TRP A 85 -13.56 10.19 15.44
CA TRP A 85 -13.55 9.70 16.82
C TRP A 85 -12.86 8.34 17.00
N ILE A 86 -12.48 7.65 15.92
CA ILE A 86 -11.85 6.33 16.06
C ILE A 86 -10.34 6.45 16.29
N SER A 87 -9.82 5.64 17.20
CA SER A 87 -8.41 5.65 17.54
C SER A 87 -7.54 5.11 16.40
N ARG A 88 -6.28 5.53 16.37
CA ARG A 88 -5.29 5.02 15.42
C ARG A 88 -5.10 3.51 15.58
N GLU A 89 -5.12 3.02 16.81
CA GLU A 89 -4.99 1.61 17.18
C GLU A 89 -6.11 0.78 16.56
N PHE A 90 -7.35 1.28 16.64
CA PHE A 90 -8.51 0.65 16.00
C PHE A 90 -8.33 0.61 14.47
N VAL A 91 -7.96 1.72 13.84
CA VAL A 91 -7.74 1.79 12.38
C VAL A 91 -6.68 0.80 11.93
N VAL A 92 -5.56 0.73 12.63
CA VAL A 92 -4.45 -0.19 12.32
C VAL A 92 -4.91 -1.64 12.45
N THR A 93 -5.60 -1.97 13.53
CA THR A 93 -6.12 -3.33 13.79
C THR A 93 -7.12 -3.74 12.71
N PHE A 94 -8.06 -2.86 12.38
CA PHE A 94 -9.06 -3.13 11.34
C PHE A 94 -8.43 -3.25 9.95
N LYS A 95 -7.42 -2.44 9.62
CA LYS A 95 -6.64 -2.59 8.37
C LYS A 95 -5.95 -3.95 8.30
N ARG A 96 -5.32 -4.40 9.39
CA ARG A 96 -4.70 -5.73 9.46
C ARG A 96 -5.72 -6.83 9.19
N ILE A 97 -6.91 -6.74 9.80
CA ILE A 97 -8.00 -7.69 9.55
C ILE A 97 -8.43 -7.69 8.08
N ARG A 98 -8.71 -6.51 7.50
CA ARG A 98 -9.13 -6.37 6.10
C ARG A 98 -8.11 -6.91 5.10
N LEU A 99 -6.82 -6.73 5.37
CA LEU A 99 -5.74 -7.24 4.53
C LEU A 99 -5.38 -8.70 4.82
N GLY A 100 -5.98 -9.31 5.86
CA GLY A 100 -5.64 -10.67 6.29
C GLY A 100 -4.27 -10.81 6.95
N HIS A 101 -3.77 -9.72 7.54
CA HIS A 101 -2.53 -9.62 8.32
C HIS A 101 -2.78 -9.48 9.83
N CYS A 102 -3.87 -10.06 10.33
CA CYS A 102 -4.11 -10.19 11.77
C CYS A 102 -3.31 -11.37 12.32
N CYS A 103 -3.00 -11.37 13.61
CA CYS A 103 -2.26 -12.45 14.28
C CYS A 103 -3.13 -13.70 14.52
N SER A 104 -3.82 -14.18 13.49
CA SER A 104 -4.53 -15.47 13.53
C SER A 104 -3.57 -16.61 13.19
N GLU A 105 -3.82 -17.82 13.70
CA GLU A 105 -3.01 -19.00 13.37
C GLU A 105 -2.93 -19.23 11.84
N ALA A 106 -4.04 -19.03 11.13
CA ALA A 106 -4.05 -19.11 9.67
C ALA A 106 -3.13 -18.08 8.99
N HIS A 107 -2.96 -16.88 9.55
CA HIS A 107 -2.01 -15.90 9.04
C HIS A 107 -0.57 -16.26 9.43
N LEU A 108 -0.34 -16.60 10.71
CA LEU A 108 0.98 -16.95 11.23
C LEU A 108 1.56 -18.17 10.53
N TYR A 109 0.75 -19.19 10.25
CA TYR A 109 1.14 -20.36 9.47
C TYR A 109 1.56 -19.98 8.05
N ARG A 110 0.79 -19.11 7.39
CA ARG A 110 1.07 -18.65 6.02
C ARG A 110 2.41 -17.94 5.89
N ILE A 111 2.85 -17.24 6.93
CA ILE A 111 4.15 -16.55 6.96
C ILE A 111 5.27 -17.39 7.59
N GLY A 112 5.00 -18.67 7.93
CA GLY A 112 5.98 -19.60 8.49
C GLY A 112 6.33 -19.36 9.97
N VAL A 113 5.49 -18.64 10.72
CA VAL A 113 5.67 -18.41 12.16
C VAL A 113 5.00 -19.50 12.99
N ALA A 114 3.79 -19.92 12.62
CA ALA A 114 3.08 -21.01 13.28
C ALA A 114 3.27 -22.34 12.55
N THR A 115 3.16 -23.45 13.28
CA THR A 115 3.29 -24.82 12.74
C THR A 115 1.99 -25.37 12.17
N SER A 116 0.84 -24.76 12.49
CA SER A 116 -0.49 -25.16 12.03
C SER A 116 -1.35 -23.92 11.73
N PRO A 117 -2.22 -23.96 10.70
CA PRO A 117 -3.18 -22.88 10.44
C PRO A 117 -4.39 -22.91 11.38
N LEU A 118 -4.55 -23.96 12.19
CA LEU A 118 -5.71 -24.16 13.06
C LEU A 118 -5.51 -23.40 14.37
N CYS A 119 -6.57 -22.75 14.84
CA CYS A 119 -6.57 -22.13 16.16
C CYS A 119 -6.37 -23.19 17.25
N SER A 120 -5.58 -22.89 18.27
CA SER A 120 -5.54 -23.71 19.50
C SER A 120 -6.86 -23.65 20.28
N CYS A 121 -7.71 -22.66 19.99
CA CYS A 121 -9.03 -22.48 20.60
C CYS A 121 -10.09 -23.52 20.19
N VAL A 122 -9.76 -24.46 19.28
CA VAL A 122 -10.72 -25.46 18.75
C VAL A 122 -11.16 -26.48 19.82
N GLU A 123 -10.52 -26.53 20.99
CA GLU A 123 -10.96 -27.39 22.11
C GLU A 123 -12.25 -26.92 22.82
N HIS A 124 -12.74 -25.69 22.59
CA HIS A 124 -13.86 -25.14 23.37
C HIS A 124 -15.23 -25.11 22.67
N ILE A 125 -15.39 -25.70 21.47
CA ILE A 125 -16.68 -25.66 20.73
C ILE A 125 -17.43 -27.01 20.71
N PHE A 126 -16.84 -28.10 21.22
CA PHE A 126 -17.45 -29.45 21.15
C PHE A 126 -17.57 -30.19 22.49
N LEU A 127 -17.62 -29.50 23.64
CA LEU A 127 -17.83 -30.15 24.95
C LEU A 127 -19.17 -29.86 25.64
N ASP A 128 -20.13 -29.21 24.98
CA ASP A 128 -21.50 -29.02 25.51
C ASP A 128 -22.57 -29.48 24.50
N ALA A 129 -22.60 -30.79 24.20
CA ALA A 129 -23.71 -31.46 23.53
C ALA A 129 -24.14 -32.70 24.33
#